data_AF-A0AB36XMV5-F1
#
_entry.id   AF-A0AB36XMV5-F1
#
_cell.length_a   1.000
_cell.length_b   1.000
_cell.length_c   1.000
_cell.angle_alpha   90.00
_cell.angle_beta   90.00
_cell.angle_gamma   90.00
#
_symmetry.space_group_name_H-M   'P 1'
#
loop_
_entity.id
_entity.type
_entity.pdbx_description
1 polymer ?
#
loop_
_entity_poly.entity_id
_entity_poly.type
_entity_poly.pdbx_seq_one_letter_code
_entity_poly.pdbx_strand_id
1 'polypeptide(L)'
;MITNKKLLPLFLACSCLFVKSVEAQSASDAYQTKLSDNETGVYEDGNWVFFVVKQQCLTNKKFAGTAESKAAEKTFYTMLAKEVVVRSVSFSAEIKGIMQPLRSDIKQDVSMRLNARTAFRHKLLFDRNSQMDSCTQEYVVVLDREQFKSNGVIIPRNQVESSAVSLILMALERKDFVLTQQYLHSLGQSKLADIYQLINGNQVLSVNLNTNDLVEPCNASFCSLSAKPFSDHDINKVIATAILNNGLVNFENINPSVQLADLLYRKAQANFSAGTNANEIIQDLTLAINLAPQQARNWKMLADIARALGQEDLFKAATAQYILLEPESAESWVYLYLSIKDAEPVIANNLIRWLKLIDQKKSFSSWAKKQINGE
;
A
#
# COMPACT_ATOMS: atom_id res chain seq x y z
N MET A 1 -26.46 89.46 65.19
CA MET A 1 -27.57 89.68 64.24
C MET A 1 -27.02 89.49 62.84
N ILE A 2 -27.78 88.83 61.97
CA ILE A 2 -27.51 88.48 60.56
C ILE A 2 -26.84 87.10 60.33
N THR A 3 -27.69 86.26 59.75
CA THR A 3 -27.65 84.90 59.21
C THR A 3 -26.67 84.64 58.05
N ASN A 4 -26.15 83.41 57.89
CA ASN A 4 -26.62 82.51 56.82
C ASN A 4 -25.98 81.10 56.82
N LYS A 5 -26.83 80.11 56.52
CA LYS A 5 -26.55 78.69 56.24
C LYS A 5 -26.02 78.49 54.80
N LYS A 6 -25.24 77.41 54.57
CA LYS A 6 -25.33 76.44 53.44
C LYS A 6 -24.16 75.43 53.57
N LEU A 7 -24.38 74.13 53.80
CA LEU A 7 -24.76 73.03 52.87
C LEU A 7 -23.68 72.64 51.85
N LEU A 8 -23.12 71.44 52.10
CA LEU A 8 -22.40 70.41 51.31
C LEU A 8 -22.29 70.55 49.76
N PRO A 9 -21.28 69.93 49.07
CA PRO A 9 -21.28 68.46 48.94
C PRO A 9 -19.94 67.70 48.90
N LEU A 10 -20.09 66.44 49.27
CA LEU A 10 -19.20 65.28 49.18
C LEU A 10 -19.03 64.86 47.72
N PHE A 11 -17.80 64.80 47.19
CA PHE A 11 -17.54 64.19 45.87
C PHE A 11 -17.08 62.73 46.06
N LEU A 12 -17.99 61.80 45.75
CA LEU A 12 -17.71 60.38 45.58
C LEU A 12 -17.35 60.16 44.10
N ALA A 13 -16.07 59.96 43.80
CA ALA A 13 -15.62 59.62 42.45
C ALA A 13 -15.86 58.13 42.19
N CYS A 14 -16.89 57.84 41.39
CA CYS A 14 -17.23 56.52 40.90
C CYS A 14 -16.32 56.18 39.70
N SER A 15 -15.26 55.40 39.92
CA SER A 15 -14.43 54.84 38.86
C SER A 15 -15.15 53.67 38.20
N CYS A 16 -15.88 53.93 37.11
CA CYS A 16 -16.40 52.90 36.23
C CYS A 16 -15.23 52.16 35.55
N LEU A 17 -14.84 51.01 36.11
CA LEU A 17 -14.09 49.99 35.38
C LEU A 17 -15.00 49.42 34.29
N PHE A 18 -14.90 49.95 33.07
CA PHE A 18 -15.37 49.26 31.87
C PHE A 18 -14.48 48.04 31.65
N VAL A 19 -14.82 46.94 32.33
CA VAL A 19 -14.38 45.61 31.91
C VAL A 19 -15.04 45.37 30.57
N LYS A 20 -14.32 45.60 29.46
CA LYS A 20 -14.72 45.07 28.16
C LYS A 20 -14.79 43.56 28.33
N SER A 21 -15.99 43.03 28.51
CA SER A 21 -16.26 41.63 28.27
C SER A 21 -15.78 41.36 26.84
N VAL A 22 -14.68 40.63 26.70
CA VAL A 22 -14.30 40.01 25.45
C VAL A 22 -15.43 39.04 25.14
N GLU A 23 -16.44 39.49 24.41
CA GLU A 23 -17.48 38.61 23.91
C GLU A 23 -16.80 37.55 23.06
N ALA A 24 -17.04 36.29 23.40
CA ALA A 24 -16.49 35.17 22.65
C ALA A 24 -17.04 35.27 21.21
N GLN A 25 -16.19 35.70 20.27
CA GLN A 25 -16.54 35.86 18.87
C GLN A 25 -17.11 34.54 18.34
N SER A 26 -18.31 34.58 17.76
CA SER A 26 -18.94 33.36 17.24
C SER A 26 -18.17 32.86 16.01
N ALA A 27 -18.27 31.57 15.69
CA ALA A 27 -17.65 31.03 14.47
C ALA A 27 -18.14 31.73 13.19
N SER A 28 -19.39 32.20 13.18
CA SER A 28 -19.95 32.99 12.08
C SER A 28 -19.24 34.35 11.95
N ASP A 29 -19.06 35.06 13.06
CA ASP A 29 -18.41 36.38 13.06
C ASP A 29 -16.93 36.26 12.71
N ALA A 30 -16.26 35.23 13.23
CA ALA A 30 -14.87 34.92 12.89
C ALA A 30 -14.70 34.68 11.39
N TYR A 31 -15.59 33.89 10.78
CA TYR A 31 -15.59 33.68 9.34
C TYR A 31 -15.80 34.99 8.57
N GLN A 32 -16.88 35.71 8.86
CA GLN A 32 -17.25 36.92 8.12
C GLN A 32 -16.19 38.03 8.21
N THR A 33 -15.50 38.14 9.34
CA THR A 33 -14.51 39.22 9.54
C THR A 33 -13.11 38.88 9.02
N LYS A 34 -12.75 37.60 8.93
CA LYS A 34 -11.36 37.19 8.65
C LYS A 34 -11.19 36.28 7.44
N LEU A 35 -12.21 35.50 7.07
CA LEU A 35 -12.08 34.38 6.13
C LEU A 35 -13.04 34.45 4.94
N SER A 36 -13.99 35.40 4.92
CA SER A 36 -14.98 35.54 3.83
C SER A 36 -14.36 35.73 2.46
N ASP A 37 -13.18 36.35 2.40
CA ASP A 37 -12.51 36.69 1.15
C ASP A 37 -11.58 35.57 0.68
N ASN A 38 -11.34 34.56 1.53
CA ASN A 38 -10.46 33.45 1.21
C ASN A 38 -11.08 32.54 0.15
N GLU A 39 -10.23 31.97 -0.70
CA GLU A 39 -10.64 30.98 -1.71
C GLU A 39 -11.08 29.64 -1.08
N THR A 40 -11.49 28.68 -1.91
CA THR A 40 -11.77 27.32 -1.46
C THR A 40 -10.55 26.74 -0.74
N GLY A 41 -10.75 26.31 0.52
CA GLY A 41 -9.64 25.88 1.37
C GLY A 41 -10.03 25.52 2.79
N VAL A 42 -9.03 25.10 3.56
CA VAL A 42 -9.15 24.77 4.99
C VAL A 42 -8.37 25.78 5.80
N TYR A 43 -9.03 26.42 6.75
CA TYR A 43 -8.47 27.52 7.53
C TYR A 43 -8.67 27.27 9.03
N GLU A 44 -7.75 27.76 9.87
CA GLU A 44 -7.88 27.72 11.32
C GLU A 44 -8.03 29.14 11.88
N ASP A 45 -8.99 29.35 12.78
CA ASP A 45 -9.07 30.57 13.60
C ASP A 45 -9.56 30.21 15.01
N GLY A 46 -8.72 30.46 16.01
CA GLY A 46 -8.99 30.06 17.40
C GLY A 46 -9.21 28.55 17.56
N ASN A 47 -10.39 28.18 18.05
CA ASN A 47 -10.79 26.80 18.32
C ASN A 47 -11.51 26.13 17.13
N TRP A 48 -11.53 26.78 15.97
CA TRP A 48 -12.32 26.33 14.82
C TRP A 48 -11.44 25.98 13.63
N VAL A 49 -11.83 24.94 12.92
CA VAL A 49 -11.35 24.59 11.58
C VAL A 49 -12.49 24.85 10.60
N PHE A 50 -12.27 25.78 9.68
CA PHE A 50 -13.21 26.18 8.65
C PHE A 50 -12.91 25.46 7.35
N PHE A 51 -13.94 24.86 6.78
CA PHE A 51 -13.92 24.30 5.43
C PHE A 51 -14.74 25.24 4.55
N VAL A 52 -14.04 25.98 3.70
CA VAL A 52 -14.63 26.97 2.81
C VAL A 52 -14.65 26.38 1.41
N VAL A 53 -15.84 26.29 0.82
CA VAL A 53 -16.04 25.86 -0.57
C VAL A 53 -16.69 27.00 -1.34
N LYS A 54 -15.92 27.59 -2.26
CA LYS A 54 -16.35 28.56 -3.27
C LYS A 54 -16.30 27.89 -4.62
N GLN A 55 -17.46 27.61 -5.20
CA GLN A 55 -17.57 26.95 -6.51
C GLN A 55 -18.46 27.79 -7.43
N GLN A 56 -18.11 27.82 -8.72
CA GLN A 56 -18.98 28.40 -9.74
C GLN A 56 -20.28 27.59 -9.86
N CYS A 57 -21.39 28.27 -10.09
CA CYS A 57 -22.70 27.62 -10.25
C CYS A 57 -22.67 26.62 -11.41
N LEU A 58 -23.26 25.44 -11.19
CA LEU A 58 -23.31 24.36 -12.18
C LEU A 58 -24.32 24.64 -13.29
N THR A 59 -25.34 25.44 -12.98
CA THR A 59 -26.38 25.86 -13.92
C THR A 59 -26.59 27.37 -13.85
N ASN A 60 -27.08 27.96 -14.94
CA ASN A 60 -27.60 29.33 -14.92
C ASN A 60 -28.89 29.35 -14.09
N LYS A 61 -28.81 29.50 -12.75
CA LYS A 61 -29.99 29.50 -11.88
C LYS A 61 -30.04 30.63 -10.86
N LYS A 62 -31.30 31.00 -10.58
CA LYS A 62 -31.79 32.19 -9.88
C LYS A 62 -31.85 32.07 -8.35
N PHE A 63 -31.67 30.88 -7.76
CA PHE A 63 -31.77 30.64 -6.31
C PHE A 63 -30.88 29.46 -5.85
N ALA A 64 -30.32 29.58 -4.63
CA ALA A 64 -29.53 28.55 -3.95
C ALA A 64 -30.39 27.35 -3.48
N GLY A 65 -29.78 26.17 -3.42
CA GLY A 65 -30.43 24.89 -3.07
C GLY A 65 -30.97 24.16 -4.31
N THR A 66 -30.23 23.23 -4.90
CA THR A 66 -30.24 21.82 -4.44
C THR A 66 -29.21 20.94 -5.16
N ALA A 67 -28.64 21.38 -6.29
CA ALA A 67 -27.58 20.66 -7.01
C ALA A 67 -26.20 21.21 -6.64
N GLU A 68 -26.08 22.53 -6.61
CA GLU A 68 -24.89 23.27 -6.24
C GLU A 68 -24.52 22.97 -4.78
N SER A 69 -25.46 23.12 -3.84
CA SER A 69 -25.24 22.77 -2.42
C SER A 69 -24.76 21.33 -2.23
N LYS A 70 -25.34 20.34 -2.95
CA LYS A 70 -24.90 18.94 -2.90
C LYS A 70 -23.48 18.74 -3.46
N ALA A 71 -23.14 19.45 -4.53
CA ALA A 71 -21.80 19.42 -5.09
C ALA A 71 -20.77 20.04 -4.13
N ALA A 72 -21.12 21.17 -3.50
CA ALA A 72 -20.26 21.80 -2.49
C ALA A 72 -20.10 20.93 -1.25
N GLU A 73 -21.17 20.30 -0.78
CA GLU A 73 -21.15 19.33 0.32
C GLU A 73 -20.22 18.15 0.00
N LYS A 74 -20.27 17.61 -1.23
CA LYS A 74 -19.36 16.55 -1.67
C LYS A 74 -17.90 17.02 -1.65
N THR A 75 -17.63 18.25 -2.09
CA THR A 75 -16.30 18.86 -2.03
C THR A 75 -15.82 19.02 -0.58
N PHE A 76 -16.70 19.51 0.31
CA PHE A 76 -16.43 19.58 1.74
C PHE A 76 -16.02 18.23 2.32
N TYR A 77 -16.78 17.16 2.08
CA TYR A 77 -16.42 15.83 2.61
C TYR A 77 -15.10 15.30 2.03
N THR A 78 -14.77 15.66 0.79
CA THR A 78 -13.47 15.32 0.18
C THR A 78 -12.33 16.05 0.88
N MET A 79 -12.51 17.33 1.20
CA MET A 79 -11.54 18.12 1.97
C MET A 79 -11.42 17.60 3.41
N LEU A 80 -12.54 17.31 4.07
CA LEU A 80 -12.55 16.75 5.42
C LEU A 80 -11.81 15.42 5.47
N ALA A 81 -12.04 14.50 4.53
CA ALA A 81 -11.31 13.24 4.46
C ALA A 81 -9.79 13.44 4.34
N LYS A 82 -9.33 14.43 3.55
CA LYS A 82 -7.90 14.78 3.44
C LYS A 82 -7.34 15.34 4.75
N GLU A 83 -8.04 16.28 5.38
CA GLU A 83 -7.59 16.86 6.65
C GLU A 83 -7.57 15.85 7.79
N VAL A 84 -8.48 14.89 7.78
CA VAL A 84 -8.48 13.77 8.73
C VAL A 84 -7.20 12.94 8.61
N VAL A 85 -6.74 12.66 7.38
CA VAL A 85 -5.45 11.97 7.14
C VAL A 85 -4.29 12.77 7.73
N VAL A 86 -4.27 14.09 7.48
CA VAL A 86 -3.17 14.98 7.87
C VAL A 86 -3.12 15.21 9.37
N ARG A 87 -4.27 15.42 10.02
CA ARG A 87 -4.34 15.95 11.39
C ARG A 87 -4.77 14.95 12.45
N SER A 88 -5.59 13.94 12.13
CA SER A 88 -6.37 13.22 13.15
C SER A 88 -6.20 11.71 13.18
N VAL A 89 -5.70 11.10 12.10
CA VAL A 89 -5.65 9.64 11.99
C VAL A 89 -4.40 9.09 12.65
N SER A 90 -4.61 8.50 13.81
CA SER A 90 -3.67 7.60 14.46
C SER A 90 -4.11 6.17 14.25
N PHE A 91 -3.14 5.29 13.98
CA PHE A 91 -3.38 3.86 14.13
C PHE A 91 -3.52 3.54 15.62
N SER A 92 -4.28 2.50 15.96
CA SER A 92 -4.25 1.99 17.33
C SER A 92 -2.79 1.70 17.73
N ALA A 93 -2.45 1.91 19.01
CA ALA A 93 -1.10 1.71 19.53
C ALA A 93 -0.57 0.27 19.32
N GLU A 94 -1.46 -0.65 19.01
CA GLU A 94 -1.21 -2.07 18.71
C GLU A 94 -0.65 -2.31 17.30
N ILE A 95 -0.76 -1.34 16.39
CA ILE A 95 -0.26 -1.45 15.01
C ILE A 95 1.19 -0.97 14.95
N LYS A 96 2.05 -1.74 15.60
CA LYS A 96 3.51 -1.66 15.46
C LYS A 96 3.94 -2.44 14.23
N GLY A 97 4.95 -1.95 13.51
CA GLY A 97 5.63 -2.71 12.45
C GLY A 97 5.18 -2.45 11.00
N ILE A 98 4.20 -1.56 10.74
CA ILE A 98 3.93 -1.08 9.38
C ILE A 98 4.65 0.26 9.15
N MET A 99 5.61 0.25 8.23
CA MET A 99 6.44 1.40 7.86
C MET A 99 5.87 2.16 6.64
N GLN A 100 6.54 3.24 6.25
CA GLN A 100 6.23 3.99 5.02
C GLN A 100 6.79 3.25 3.78
N PRO A 101 6.16 3.41 2.58
CA PRO A 101 5.02 4.29 2.29
C PRO A 101 3.64 3.70 2.65
N LEU A 102 3.53 2.39 2.83
CA LEU A 102 2.25 1.69 3.02
C LEU A 102 1.43 2.27 4.18
N ARG A 103 2.10 2.68 5.27
CA ARG A 103 1.44 3.34 6.41
C ARG A 103 0.65 4.57 6.00
N SER A 104 1.19 5.44 5.15
CA SER A 104 0.49 6.63 4.66
C SER A 104 -0.69 6.25 3.78
N ASP A 105 -0.50 5.30 2.88
CA ASP A 105 -1.52 4.90 1.92
C ASP A 105 -2.70 4.19 2.58
N ILE A 106 -2.45 3.39 3.63
CA ILE A 106 -3.51 2.83 4.46
C ILE A 106 -4.30 3.94 5.15
N LYS A 107 -3.62 4.95 5.72
CA LYS A 107 -4.34 6.08 6.35
C LYS A 107 -5.25 6.76 5.34
N GLN A 108 -4.74 7.00 4.13
CA GLN A 108 -5.52 7.62 3.06
C GLN A 108 -6.71 6.74 2.65
N ASP A 109 -6.48 5.46 2.35
CA ASP A 109 -7.53 4.52 1.94
C ASP A 109 -8.63 4.37 2.99
N VAL A 110 -8.25 4.15 4.25
CA VAL A 110 -9.23 4.04 5.35
C VAL A 110 -9.97 5.36 5.57
N SER A 111 -9.29 6.51 5.50
CA SER A 111 -9.94 7.81 5.69
C SER A 111 -10.93 8.15 4.58
N MET A 112 -10.66 7.75 3.33
CA MET A 112 -11.61 7.90 2.23
C MET A 112 -12.86 7.03 2.41
N ARG A 113 -12.73 5.89 3.09
CA ARG A 113 -13.85 4.98 3.43
C ARG A 113 -14.52 5.34 4.75
N LEU A 114 -13.85 6.12 5.60
CA LEU A 114 -14.39 6.59 6.86
C LEU A 114 -15.63 7.42 6.56
N ASN A 115 -16.74 7.08 7.20
CA ASN A 115 -17.92 7.93 7.13
C ASN A 115 -17.68 9.19 7.97
N ALA A 116 -17.02 10.18 7.35
CA ALA A 116 -16.69 11.46 7.98
C ALA A 116 -17.94 12.17 8.52
N ARG A 117 -19.13 11.92 7.92
CA ARG A 117 -20.42 12.43 8.41
C ARG A 117 -20.70 12.00 9.84
N THR A 118 -20.37 10.77 10.19
CA THR A 118 -20.64 10.19 11.52
C THR A 118 -19.46 10.34 12.48
N ALA A 119 -18.24 10.45 11.95
CA ALA A 119 -17.03 10.53 12.76
C ALA A 119 -16.77 11.93 13.34
N PHE A 120 -17.22 12.99 12.66
CA PHE A 120 -16.96 14.37 13.06
C PHE A 120 -18.25 15.17 13.21
N ARG A 121 -18.39 15.84 14.36
CA ARG A 121 -19.46 16.82 14.56
C ARG A 121 -19.06 18.10 13.84
N HIS A 122 -19.89 18.51 12.89
CA HIS A 122 -19.66 19.68 12.08
C HIS A 122 -20.93 20.53 12.03
N LYS A 123 -20.77 21.83 11.90
CA LYS A 123 -21.88 22.80 11.81
C LYS A 123 -21.78 23.55 10.50
N LEU A 124 -22.85 23.49 9.70
CA LEU A 124 -23.01 24.36 8.55
C LEU A 124 -23.21 25.80 9.03
N LEU A 125 -22.34 26.71 8.60
CA LEU A 125 -22.46 28.15 8.88
C LEU A 125 -23.18 28.86 7.74
N PHE A 126 -22.79 28.57 6.50
CA PHE A 126 -23.36 29.20 5.30
C PHE A 126 -23.56 28.18 4.19
N ASP A 127 -24.70 28.30 3.52
CA ASP A 127 -25.02 27.68 2.23
C ASP A 127 -25.79 28.74 1.44
N ARG A 128 -25.06 29.57 0.69
CA ARG A 128 -25.59 30.75 0.01
C ARG A 128 -24.76 31.10 -1.22
N ASN A 129 -25.26 32.03 -2.03
CA ASN A 129 -24.42 32.66 -3.04
C ASN A 129 -23.45 33.66 -2.37
N SER A 130 -22.25 33.75 -2.90
CA SER A 130 -21.21 34.69 -2.46
C SER A 130 -21.73 36.12 -2.57
N GLN A 131 -21.32 36.96 -1.62
CA GLN A 131 -21.64 38.38 -1.64
C GLN A 131 -20.95 39.13 -2.79
N MET A 132 -19.82 38.61 -3.27
CA MET A 132 -19.02 39.22 -4.33
C MET A 132 -19.47 38.79 -5.74
N ASP A 133 -20.00 37.58 -5.87
CA ASP A 133 -20.45 37.01 -7.15
C ASP A 133 -21.70 36.15 -6.94
N SER A 134 -22.81 36.59 -7.52
CA SER A 134 -24.09 35.89 -7.49
C SER A 134 -24.04 34.49 -8.12
N CYS A 135 -23.02 34.19 -8.93
CA CYS A 135 -22.79 32.92 -9.60
C CYS A 135 -21.75 32.04 -8.88
N THR A 136 -21.30 32.44 -7.69
CA THR A 136 -20.42 31.62 -6.85
C THR A 136 -21.20 31.11 -5.64
N GLN A 137 -21.33 29.80 -5.50
CA GLN A 137 -21.87 29.17 -4.30
C GLN A 137 -20.79 29.15 -3.21
N GLU A 138 -21.12 29.72 -2.06
CA GLU A 138 -20.33 29.73 -0.83
C GLU A 138 -20.95 28.72 0.16
N TYR A 139 -20.19 27.68 0.49
CA TYR A 139 -20.56 26.64 1.43
C TYR A 139 -19.49 26.53 2.51
N VAL A 140 -19.86 26.84 3.75
CA VAL A 140 -18.91 26.99 4.85
C VAL A 140 -19.34 26.10 6.00
N VAL A 141 -18.48 25.15 6.32
CA VAL A 141 -18.68 24.24 7.43
C VAL A 141 -17.57 24.44 8.45
N VAL A 142 -17.93 24.42 9.73
CA VAL A 142 -16.99 24.58 10.83
C VAL A 142 -16.98 23.35 11.73
N LEU A 143 -15.79 22.97 12.16
CA LEU A 143 -15.53 21.91 13.13
C LEU A 143 -14.73 22.48 14.30
N ASP A 144 -14.97 21.95 15.50
CA ASP A 144 -14.08 22.20 16.63
C ASP A 144 -12.70 21.57 16.36
N ARG A 145 -11.64 22.37 16.49
CA ARG A 145 -10.24 21.98 16.29
C ARG A 145 -9.82 20.85 17.22
N GLU A 146 -10.43 20.76 18.41
CA GLU A 146 -10.18 19.70 19.38
C GLU A 146 -10.51 18.31 18.82
N GLN A 147 -11.45 18.22 17.88
CA GLN A 147 -11.78 16.95 17.19
C GLN A 147 -10.61 16.42 16.33
N PHE A 148 -9.65 17.29 15.99
CA PHE A 148 -8.44 16.91 15.25
C PHE A 148 -7.23 16.62 16.14
N LYS A 149 -7.35 16.66 17.48
CA LYS A 149 -6.24 16.29 18.37
C LYS A 149 -5.86 14.81 18.21
N SER A 150 -4.59 14.50 18.47
CA SER A 150 -4.02 13.15 18.40
C SER A 150 -4.93 12.14 19.12
N ASN A 151 -5.28 11.05 18.43
CA ASN A 151 -6.21 9.99 18.87
C ASN A 151 -7.71 10.28 18.67
N GLY A 152 -8.11 11.32 17.93
CA GLY A 152 -9.52 11.59 17.64
C GLY A 152 -10.22 10.47 16.85
N VAL A 153 -9.54 9.86 15.87
CA VAL A 153 -10.02 8.66 15.15
C VAL A 153 -8.94 7.58 15.20
N ILE A 154 -9.23 6.52 15.96
CA ILE A 154 -8.37 5.33 16.06
C ILE A 154 -8.83 4.33 15.01
N ILE A 155 -7.98 4.03 14.03
CA ILE A 155 -8.29 2.98 13.06
C ILE A 155 -8.09 1.60 13.71
N PRO A 156 -9.12 0.73 13.73
CA PRO A 156 -9.00 -0.64 14.22
C PRO A 156 -8.02 -1.47 13.39
N ARG A 157 -7.34 -2.43 14.02
CA ARG A 157 -6.34 -3.30 13.38
C ARG A 157 -6.87 -4.05 12.15
N ASN A 158 -8.09 -4.59 12.23
CA ASN A 158 -8.70 -5.30 11.10
C ASN A 158 -8.92 -4.39 9.88
N GLN A 159 -9.22 -3.10 10.06
CA GLN A 159 -9.36 -2.16 8.96
C GLN A 159 -8.00 -1.84 8.32
N VAL A 160 -6.96 -1.67 9.13
CA VAL A 160 -5.58 -1.50 8.63
C VAL A 160 -5.13 -2.72 7.84
N GLU A 161 -5.29 -3.92 8.38
CA GLU A 161 -4.92 -5.17 7.70
C GLU A 161 -5.72 -5.37 6.40
N SER A 162 -7.03 -5.12 6.43
CA SER A 162 -7.89 -5.19 5.25
C SER A 162 -7.50 -4.19 4.16
N SER A 163 -7.12 -2.96 4.56
CA SER A 163 -6.64 -1.91 3.65
C SER A 163 -5.27 -2.26 3.07
N ALA A 164 -4.32 -2.72 3.91
CA ALA A 164 -3.00 -3.15 3.50
C ALA A 164 -3.05 -4.24 2.42
N VAL A 165 -3.86 -5.28 2.65
CA VAL A 165 -4.07 -6.36 1.68
C VAL A 165 -4.68 -5.83 0.39
N SER A 166 -5.71 -4.98 0.48
CA SER A 166 -6.32 -4.40 -0.72
C SER A 166 -5.32 -3.56 -1.53
N LEU A 167 -4.47 -2.76 -0.89
CA LEU A 167 -3.45 -1.94 -1.55
C LEU A 167 -2.38 -2.80 -2.24
N ILE A 168 -1.93 -3.86 -1.60
CA ILE A 168 -0.96 -4.81 -2.18
C ILE A 168 -1.57 -5.56 -3.37
N LEU A 169 -2.79 -6.07 -3.24
CA LEU A 169 -3.46 -6.76 -4.35
C LEU A 169 -3.69 -5.82 -5.54
N MET A 170 -4.06 -4.57 -5.29
CA MET A 170 -4.18 -3.56 -6.36
C MET A 170 -2.83 -3.28 -7.04
N ALA A 171 -1.73 -3.20 -6.29
CA ALA A 171 -0.39 -3.01 -6.87
C ALA A 171 0.00 -4.21 -7.76
N LEU A 172 -0.26 -5.44 -7.29
CA LEU A 172 -0.03 -6.67 -8.06
C LEU A 172 -0.86 -6.72 -9.35
N GLU A 173 -2.17 -6.43 -9.27
CA GLU A 173 -3.08 -6.42 -10.42
C GLU A 173 -2.69 -5.36 -11.46
N ARG A 174 -2.16 -4.22 -11.02
CA ARG A 174 -1.65 -3.16 -11.89
C ARG A 174 -0.24 -3.44 -12.41
N LYS A 175 0.40 -4.54 -11.98
CA LYS A 175 1.80 -4.86 -12.27
C LYS A 175 2.78 -3.76 -11.84
N ASP A 176 2.43 -3.02 -10.78
CA ASP A 176 3.31 -2.03 -10.17
C ASP A 176 4.21 -2.73 -9.15
N PHE A 177 5.25 -3.39 -9.67
CA PHE A 177 6.16 -4.21 -8.88
C PHE A 177 7.11 -3.38 -8.01
N VAL A 178 7.36 -2.12 -8.37
CA VAL A 178 8.09 -1.16 -7.53
C VAL A 178 7.27 -0.84 -6.28
N LEU A 179 6.00 -0.49 -6.44
CA LEU A 179 5.12 -0.22 -5.31
C LEU A 179 4.89 -1.47 -4.46
N THR A 180 4.73 -2.63 -5.11
CA THR A 180 4.60 -3.93 -4.43
C THR A 180 5.83 -4.21 -3.55
N GLN A 181 7.04 -4.01 -4.07
CA GLN A 181 8.29 -4.13 -3.31
C GLN A 181 8.28 -3.21 -2.07
N GLN A 182 7.93 -1.94 -2.24
CA GLN A 182 7.91 -0.96 -1.15
C GLN A 182 6.89 -1.31 -0.07
N TYR A 183 5.72 -1.82 -0.45
CA TYR A 183 4.70 -2.30 0.47
C TYR A 183 5.15 -3.55 1.22
N LEU A 184 5.77 -4.52 0.54
CA LEU A 184 6.32 -5.71 1.18
C LEU A 184 7.42 -5.34 2.20
N HIS A 185 8.32 -4.41 1.86
CA HIS A 185 9.29 -3.88 2.80
C HIS A 185 8.62 -3.21 4.00
N SER A 186 7.55 -2.43 3.76
CA SER A 186 6.77 -1.78 4.81
C SER A 186 6.10 -2.77 5.78
N LEU A 187 5.85 -4.01 5.34
CA LEU A 187 5.30 -5.10 6.16
C LEU A 187 6.38 -5.99 6.80
N GLY A 188 7.66 -5.66 6.62
CA GLY A 188 8.77 -6.49 7.09
C GLY A 188 8.92 -7.81 6.31
N GLN A 189 8.46 -7.86 5.06
CA GLN A 189 8.58 -9.01 4.16
C GLN A 189 9.81 -8.87 3.27
N SER A 190 11.00 -8.75 3.88
CA SER A 190 12.26 -8.45 3.16
C SER A 190 12.54 -9.46 2.05
N LYS A 191 12.41 -10.76 2.29
CA LYS A 191 12.66 -11.79 1.26
C LYS A 191 11.77 -11.65 0.03
N LEU A 192 10.47 -11.36 0.22
CA LEU A 192 9.61 -11.08 -0.93
C LEU A 192 10.04 -9.79 -1.61
N ALA A 193 10.29 -8.73 -0.84
CA ALA A 193 10.75 -7.45 -1.39
C ALA A 193 12.04 -7.62 -2.22
N ASP A 194 13.01 -8.42 -1.78
CA ASP A 194 14.26 -8.69 -2.50
C ASP A 194 13.99 -9.36 -3.86
N ILE A 195 13.01 -10.28 -3.93
CA ILE A 195 12.59 -10.88 -5.20
C ILE A 195 11.95 -9.82 -6.11
N TYR A 196 11.03 -9.00 -5.60
CA TYR A 196 10.40 -7.94 -6.41
C TYR A 196 11.38 -6.85 -6.84
N GLN A 197 12.45 -6.62 -6.07
CA GLN A 197 13.51 -5.70 -6.46
C GLN A 197 14.20 -6.16 -7.75
N LEU A 198 14.42 -7.47 -7.92
CA LEU A 198 15.04 -8.02 -9.12
C LEU A 198 14.18 -7.89 -10.37
N ILE A 199 12.85 -7.95 -10.24
CA ILE A 199 11.93 -7.76 -11.37
C ILE A 199 12.13 -6.39 -12.02
N ASN A 200 12.38 -5.37 -11.18
CA ASN A 200 12.60 -4.00 -11.64
C ASN A 200 14.06 -3.74 -12.06
N GLY A 201 14.97 -4.69 -11.84
CA GLY A 201 16.38 -4.57 -12.18
C GLY A 201 16.64 -4.90 -13.64
N ASN A 202 17.54 -4.16 -14.28
CA ASN A 202 18.00 -4.45 -15.65
C ASN A 202 19.10 -5.52 -15.69
N GLN A 203 19.42 -6.13 -14.54
CA GLN A 203 20.50 -7.09 -14.43
C GLN A 203 20.01 -8.46 -14.86
N VAL A 204 20.56 -8.94 -15.97
CA VAL A 204 20.23 -10.20 -16.61
C VAL A 204 21.51 -10.97 -16.85
N LEU A 205 21.50 -12.26 -16.54
CA LEU A 205 22.57 -13.19 -16.84
C LEU A 205 22.21 -13.98 -18.08
N SER A 206 22.88 -13.66 -19.18
CA SER A 206 22.70 -14.37 -20.44
C SER A 206 23.34 -15.77 -20.40
N VAL A 207 22.62 -16.76 -20.90
CA VAL A 207 23.04 -18.18 -20.94
C VAL A 207 22.86 -18.75 -22.35
N ASN A 208 23.45 -19.93 -22.59
CA ASN A 208 23.43 -20.63 -23.88
C ASN A 208 24.04 -19.78 -25.01
N LEU A 209 25.27 -19.30 -24.78
CA LEU A 209 25.98 -18.40 -25.68
C LEU A 209 26.78 -19.18 -26.73
N ASN A 210 26.68 -18.75 -27.98
CA ASN A 210 27.54 -19.16 -29.07
C ASN A 210 28.75 -18.22 -29.19
N THR A 211 29.78 -18.66 -29.92
CA THR A 211 31.00 -17.87 -30.13
C THR A 211 30.76 -16.52 -30.82
N ASN A 212 29.63 -16.38 -31.53
CA ASN A 212 29.30 -15.20 -32.32
C ASN A 212 28.26 -14.30 -31.64
N ASP A 213 27.77 -14.67 -30.45
CA ASP A 213 26.75 -13.89 -29.76
C ASP A 213 27.38 -12.64 -29.14
N LEU A 214 26.84 -11.48 -29.50
CA LEU A 214 27.21 -10.19 -28.94
C LEU A 214 26.36 -9.93 -27.70
N VAL A 215 26.91 -10.22 -26.52
CA VAL A 215 26.24 -10.04 -25.24
C VAL A 215 26.90 -8.91 -24.46
N GLU A 216 26.09 -7.99 -23.94
CA GLU A 216 26.62 -6.97 -23.04
C GLU A 216 27.13 -7.63 -21.75
N PRO A 217 28.33 -7.26 -21.27
CA PRO A 217 28.86 -7.83 -20.04
C PRO A 217 27.93 -7.46 -18.87
N CYS A 218 27.52 -8.49 -18.13
CA CYS A 218 26.74 -8.32 -16.91
C CYS A 218 27.61 -7.61 -15.85
N ASN A 219 27.22 -6.39 -15.48
CA ASN A 219 28.05 -5.43 -14.74
C ASN A 219 28.06 -5.59 -13.20
N ALA A 220 27.67 -6.77 -12.66
CA ALA A 220 27.49 -6.99 -11.23
C ALA A 220 28.39 -8.09 -10.65
N SER A 221 28.59 -8.07 -9.33
CA SER A 221 29.43 -9.02 -8.58
C SER A 221 28.94 -10.48 -8.60
N PHE A 222 27.72 -10.73 -9.07
CA PHE A 222 27.10 -12.06 -9.15
C PHE A 222 26.93 -12.57 -10.59
N CYS A 223 27.50 -11.86 -11.57
CA CYS A 223 27.39 -12.14 -13.01
C CYS A 223 28.29 -13.28 -13.53
N SER A 224 28.71 -14.18 -12.66
CA SER A 224 29.45 -15.38 -13.03
C SER A 224 28.58 -16.60 -12.86
N LEU A 225 28.50 -17.44 -13.91
CA LEU A 225 27.93 -18.77 -13.77
C LEU A 225 28.68 -19.55 -12.68
N SER A 226 27.95 -20.45 -12.02
CA SER A 226 28.55 -21.38 -11.05
C SER A 226 29.78 -22.08 -11.64
N ALA A 227 30.80 -22.31 -10.81
CA ALA A 227 31.96 -23.09 -11.23
C ALA A 227 31.58 -24.54 -11.59
N LYS A 228 30.67 -25.14 -10.81
CA LYS A 228 30.22 -26.54 -10.96
C LYS A 228 28.75 -26.61 -11.39
N PRO A 229 28.39 -27.47 -12.35
CA PRO A 229 26.99 -27.69 -12.71
C PRO A 229 26.25 -28.44 -11.58
N PHE A 230 24.93 -28.30 -11.53
CA PHE A 230 24.09 -29.01 -10.55
C PHE A 230 24.02 -30.51 -10.86
N SER A 231 24.00 -30.85 -12.15
CA SER A 231 24.04 -32.22 -12.67
C SER A 231 24.64 -32.22 -14.08
N ASP A 232 24.88 -33.40 -14.65
CA ASP A 232 25.34 -33.54 -16.04
C ASP A 232 24.38 -32.92 -17.08
N HIS A 233 23.11 -32.70 -16.68
CA HIS A 233 22.08 -32.09 -17.52
C HIS A 233 21.98 -30.56 -17.35
N ASP A 234 22.68 -29.99 -16.36
CA ASP A 234 22.72 -28.54 -16.13
C ASP A 234 23.80 -27.87 -17.01
N ILE A 235 23.68 -28.08 -18.32
CA ILE A 235 24.71 -27.76 -19.32
C ILE A 235 25.10 -26.27 -19.38
N ASN A 236 24.13 -25.38 -19.14
CA ASN A 236 24.35 -23.94 -19.07
C ASN A 236 24.50 -23.45 -17.62
N LYS A 237 24.57 -24.37 -16.65
CA LYS A 237 24.74 -24.11 -15.22
C LYS A 237 23.65 -23.20 -14.63
N VAL A 238 22.45 -23.20 -15.23
CA VAL A 238 21.34 -22.34 -14.81
C VAL A 238 20.88 -22.70 -13.40
N ILE A 239 20.68 -24.00 -13.13
CA ILE A 239 20.20 -24.46 -11.83
C ILE A 239 21.27 -24.23 -10.76
N ALA A 240 22.53 -24.58 -11.04
CA ALA A 240 23.62 -24.34 -10.10
C ALA A 240 23.81 -22.85 -9.78
N THR A 241 23.68 -21.99 -10.78
CA THR A 241 23.79 -20.54 -10.59
C THR A 241 22.60 -19.98 -9.82
N ALA A 242 21.39 -20.51 -10.05
CA ALA A 242 20.22 -20.17 -9.25
C ALA A 242 20.45 -20.58 -7.78
N ILE A 243 20.90 -21.81 -7.50
CA ILE A 243 21.21 -22.27 -6.13
C ILE A 243 22.24 -21.37 -5.46
N LEU A 244 23.38 -21.11 -6.13
CA LEU A 244 24.46 -20.27 -5.61
C LEU A 244 23.97 -18.88 -5.17
N ASN A 245 22.98 -18.34 -5.88
CA ASN A 245 22.40 -17.03 -5.64
C ASN A 245 21.03 -17.08 -4.95
N ASN A 246 20.64 -18.20 -4.32
CA ASN A 246 19.33 -18.37 -3.67
C ASN A 246 18.12 -18.08 -4.58
N GLY A 247 18.27 -18.29 -5.89
CA GLY A 247 17.28 -18.02 -6.93
C GLY A 247 17.09 -16.54 -7.25
N LEU A 248 17.98 -15.66 -6.78
CA LEU A 248 17.93 -14.21 -6.98
C LEU A 248 18.74 -13.78 -8.22
N VAL A 249 18.41 -14.31 -9.40
CA VAL A 249 19.09 -14.03 -10.69
C VAL A 249 18.06 -14.02 -11.82
N ASN A 250 18.04 -12.99 -12.67
CA ASN A 250 17.28 -13.05 -13.93
C ASN A 250 18.12 -13.74 -15.00
N PHE A 251 17.61 -14.79 -15.62
CA PHE A 251 18.28 -15.48 -16.72
C PHE A 251 17.69 -15.10 -18.06
N GLU A 252 18.52 -14.89 -19.07
CA GLU A 252 18.09 -14.79 -20.46
C GLU A 252 18.80 -15.85 -21.28
N ASN A 253 18.03 -16.71 -21.95
CA ASN A 253 18.63 -17.65 -22.89
C ASN A 253 18.67 -17.00 -24.27
N ILE A 254 19.88 -16.78 -24.79
CA ILE A 254 20.10 -16.09 -26.07
C ILE A 254 19.67 -16.96 -27.26
N ASN A 255 19.72 -18.29 -27.10
CA ASN A 255 19.36 -19.27 -28.13
C ASN A 255 18.30 -20.26 -27.60
N PRO A 256 17.08 -19.81 -27.26
CA PRO A 256 16.12 -20.64 -26.54
C PRO A 256 15.50 -21.72 -27.45
N SER A 257 15.23 -22.90 -26.90
CA SER A 257 14.47 -23.96 -27.57
C SER A 257 13.18 -24.26 -26.83
N VAL A 258 12.21 -23.36 -26.97
CA VAL A 258 10.91 -23.40 -26.25
C VAL A 258 10.16 -24.71 -26.53
N GLN A 259 10.12 -25.17 -27.79
CA GLN A 259 9.37 -26.39 -28.14
C GLN A 259 9.95 -27.65 -27.48
N LEU A 260 11.29 -27.75 -27.42
CA LEU A 260 11.95 -28.87 -26.76
C LEU A 260 11.79 -28.79 -25.24
N ALA A 261 11.91 -27.58 -24.66
CA ALA A 261 11.63 -27.36 -23.25
C ALA A 261 10.21 -27.78 -22.87
N ASP A 262 9.21 -27.48 -23.71
CA ASP A 262 7.82 -27.88 -23.51
C ASP A 262 7.63 -29.39 -23.55
N LEU A 263 8.34 -30.10 -24.45
CA LEU A 263 8.30 -31.56 -24.53
C LEU A 263 8.86 -32.19 -23.25
N LEU A 264 10.02 -31.71 -22.80
CA LEU A 264 10.68 -32.17 -21.57
C LEU A 264 9.80 -31.90 -20.34
N TYR A 265 9.21 -30.70 -20.25
CA TYR A 265 8.25 -30.38 -19.19
C TYR A 265 7.06 -31.34 -19.17
N ARG A 266 6.45 -31.66 -20.32
CA ARG A 266 5.32 -32.60 -20.36
C ARG A 266 5.71 -34.01 -19.91
N LYS A 267 6.93 -34.46 -20.23
CA LYS A 267 7.48 -35.73 -19.76
C LYS A 267 7.66 -35.72 -18.23
N ALA A 268 8.28 -34.68 -17.70
CA ALA A 268 8.39 -34.48 -16.25
C ALA A 268 7.02 -34.43 -15.56
N GLN A 269 6.06 -33.73 -16.14
CA GLN A 269 4.68 -33.64 -15.64
C GLN A 269 3.98 -35.00 -15.60
N ALA A 270 4.16 -35.84 -16.63
CA ALA A 270 3.59 -37.18 -16.67
C ALA A 270 4.14 -38.06 -15.53
N ASN A 271 5.46 -38.06 -15.35
CA ASN A 271 6.12 -38.78 -14.25
C ASN A 271 5.71 -38.22 -12.87
N PHE A 272 5.62 -36.90 -12.73
CA PHE A 272 5.17 -36.24 -11.49
C PHE A 272 3.74 -36.65 -11.13
N SER A 273 2.83 -36.66 -12.12
CA SER A 273 1.43 -37.06 -11.93
C SER A 273 1.28 -38.54 -11.60
N ALA A 274 2.17 -39.39 -12.12
CA ALA A 274 2.23 -40.81 -11.80
C ALA A 274 2.90 -41.10 -10.44
N GLY A 275 3.59 -40.12 -9.83
CA GLY A 275 4.34 -40.30 -8.60
C GLY A 275 5.57 -41.19 -8.76
N THR A 276 6.18 -41.22 -9.94
CA THR A 276 7.30 -42.10 -10.29
C THR A 276 8.54 -41.33 -10.75
N ASN A 277 9.71 -41.98 -10.74
CA ASN A 277 10.96 -41.52 -11.34
C ASN A 277 11.39 -40.09 -10.97
N ALA A 278 11.47 -39.78 -9.67
CA ALA A 278 11.84 -38.45 -9.17
C ALA A 278 13.14 -37.88 -9.78
N ASN A 279 14.17 -38.72 -9.98
CA ASN A 279 15.41 -38.31 -10.62
C ASN A 279 15.21 -37.90 -12.09
N GLU A 280 14.38 -38.64 -12.83
CA GLU A 280 14.08 -38.34 -14.22
C GLU A 280 13.28 -37.04 -14.35
N ILE A 281 12.32 -36.80 -13.43
CA ILE A 281 11.60 -35.52 -13.34
C ILE A 281 12.60 -34.36 -13.21
N ILE A 282 13.56 -34.47 -12.29
CA ILE A 282 14.58 -33.42 -12.08
C ILE A 282 15.47 -33.25 -13.31
N GLN A 283 15.89 -34.33 -13.96
CA GLN A 283 16.71 -34.27 -15.17
C GLN A 283 15.97 -33.59 -16.32
N ASP A 284 14.73 -34.00 -16.60
CA ASP A 284 13.90 -33.41 -17.64
C ASP A 284 13.61 -31.92 -17.36
N LEU A 285 13.33 -31.55 -16.11
CA LEU A 285 13.14 -30.15 -15.71
C LEU A 285 14.45 -29.34 -15.81
N THR A 286 15.59 -29.93 -15.45
CA THR A 286 16.91 -29.29 -15.57
C THR A 286 17.18 -28.94 -17.03
N LEU A 287 16.98 -29.89 -17.95
CA LEU A 287 17.12 -29.64 -19.38
C LEU A 287 16.12 -28.57 -19.86
N ALA A 288 14.84 -28.68 -19.48
CA ALA A 288 13.81 -27.72 -19.87
C ALA A 288 14.15 -26.28 -19.44
N ILE A 289 14.65 -26.10 -18.21
CA ILE A 289 15.08 -24.81 -17.68
C ILE A 289 16.34 -24.31 -18.38
N ASN A 290 17.30 -25.18 -18.69
CA ASN A 290 18.49 -24.79 -19.47
C ASN A 290 18.11 -24.26 -20.86
N LEU A 291 17.04 -24.78 -21.47
CA LEU A 291 16.57 -24.38 -22.80
C LEU A 291 15.60 -23.20 -22.80
N ALA A 292 14.85 -22.99 -21.72
CA ALA A 292 13.87 -21.91 -21.59
C ALA A 292 13.70 -21.50 -20.11
N PRO A 293 14.67 -20.79 -19.51
CA PRO A 293 14.66 -20.46 -18.08
C PRO A 293 13.55 -19.47 -17.71
N GLN A 294 12.95 -18.79 -18.68
CA GLN A 294 11.85 -17.85 -18.50
C GLN A 294 10.48 -18.55 -18.33
N GLN A 295 10.40 -19.88 -18.40
CA GLN A 295 9.16 -20.62 -18.21
C GLN A 295 8.89 -20.92 -16.73
N ALA A 296 8.06 -20.09 -16.09
CA ALA A 296 7.72 -20.19 -14.67
C ALA A 296 7.25 -21.59 -14.22
N ARG A 297 6.47 -22.29 -15.05
CA ARG A 297 5.95 -23.63 -14.75
C ARG A 297 7.05 -24.67 -14.51
N ASN A 298 8.21 -24.53 -15.17
CA ASN A 298 9.32 -25.45 -15.01
C ASN A 298 9.92 -25.28 -13.61
N TRP A 299 10.13 -24.03 -13.18
CA TRP A 299 10.59 -23.69 -11.83
C TRP A 299 9.59 -24.07 -10.75
N LYS A 300 8.30 -23.85 -10.98
CA LYS A 300 7.25 -24.26 -10.05
C LYS A 300 7.28 -25.78 -9.82
N MET A 301 7.33 -26.58 -10.88
CA MET A 301 7.37 -28.04 -10.76
C MET A 301 8.68 -28.52 -10.14
N LEU A 302 9.80 -27.84 -10.42
CA LEU A 302 11.09 -28.10 -9.78
C LEU A 302 11.03 -27.83 -8.28
N ALA A 303 10.37 -26.74 -7.86
CA ALA A 303 10.13 -26.44 -6.46
C ALA A 303 9.23 -27.51 -5.79
N ASP A 304 8.17 -27.95 -6.48
CA ASP A 304 7.26 -28.99 -6.00
C ASP A 304 8.00 -30.32 -5.71
N ILE A 305 8.82 -30.80 -6.67
CA ILE A 305 9.59 -32.04 -6.49
C ILE A 305 10.75 -31.89 -5.50
N ALA A 306 11.47 -30.75 -5.52
CA ALA A 306 12.55 -30.48 -4.58
C ALA A 306 12.06 -30.48 -3.14
N ARG A 307 10.89 -29.88 -2.88
CA ARG A 307 10.23 -29.92 -1.57
C ARG A 307 9.89 -31.35 -1.16
N ALA A 308 9.31 -32.14 -2.06
CA ALA A 308 8.93 -33.53 -1.77
C ALA A 308 10.14 -34.42 -1.43
N LEU A 309 11.31 -34.11 -1.98
CA LEU A 309 12.56 -34.85 -1.75
C LEU A 309 13.44 -34.26 -0.63
N GLY A 310 13.02 -33.16 0.02
CA GLY A 310 13.83 -32.49 1.05
C GLY A 310 15.10 -31.80 0.53
N GLN A 311 15.12 -31.41 -0.75
CA GLN A 311 16.24 -30.69 -1.35
C GLN A 311 16.09 -29.18 -1.10
N GLU A 312 16.42 -28.73 0.11
CA GLU A 312 16.13 -27.38 0.61
C GLU A 312 16.69 -26.25 -0.27
N ASP A 313 17.98 -26.32 -0.64
CA ASP A 313 18.63 -25.29 -1.46
C ASP A 313 17.99 -25.16 -2.85
N LEU A 314 17.68 -26.30 -3.47
CA LEU A 314 17.00 -26.34 -4.77
C LEU A 314 15.57 -25.81 -4.65
N PHE A 315 14.85 -26.21 -3.60
CA PHE A 315 13.48 -25.76 -3.35
C PHE A 315 13.43 -24.24 -3.17
N LYS A 316 14.34 -23.68 -2.38
CA LYS A 316 14.46 -22.23 -2.16
C LYS A 316 14.76 -21.49 -3.46
N ALA A 317 15.76 -21.93 -4.22
CA ALA A 317 16.15 -21.30 -5.46
C ALA A 317 15.03 -21.35 -6.52
N ALA A 318 14.41 -22.52 -6.70
CA ALA A 318 13.31 -22.70 -7.65
C ALA A 318 12.07 -21.90 -7.26
N THR A 319 11.80 -21.76 -5.96
CA THR A 319 10.71 -20.93 -5.44
C THR A 319 10.93 -19.45 -5.76
N ALA A 320 12.12 -18.91 -5.52
CA ALA A 320 12.42 -17.52 -5.84
C ALA A 320 12.30 -17.25 -7.34
N GLN A 321 12.80 -18.16 -8.19
CA GLN A 321 12.62 -18.08 -9.65
C GLN A 321 11.15 -18.14 -10.08
N TYR A 322 10.34 -19.00 -9.44
CA TYR A 322 8.91 -19.06 -9.74
C TYR A 322 8.20 -17.73 -9.44
N ILE A 323 8.49 -17.11 -8.29
CA ILE A 323 7.92 -15.81 -7.91
C ILE A 323 8.39 -14.70 -8.87
N LEU A 324 9.67 -14.72 -9.25
CA LEU A 324 10.27 -13.76 -10.17
C LEU A 324 9.57 -13.76 -11.55
N LEU A 325 9.18 -14.95 -12.02
CA LEU A 325 8.56 -15.14 -13.32
C LEU A 325 7.02 -15.03 -13.32
N GLU A 326 6.37 -15.18 -12.15
CA GLU A 326 4.91 -15.04 -11.95
C GLU A 326 4.59 -14.06 -10.81
N PRO A 327 5.05 -12.81 -10.89
CA PRO A 327 4.99 -11.87 -9.77
C PRO A 327 3.60 -11.36 -9.45
N GLU A 328 2.61 -11.48 -10.33
CA GLU A 328 1.20 -11.18 -10.06
C GLU A 328 0.51 -12.24 -9.18
N SER A 329 1.10 -13.43 -9.08
CA SER A 329 0.52 -14.56 -8.38
C SER A 329 0.88 -14.52 -6.90
N ALA A 330 -0.05 -14.02 -6.07
CA ALA A 330 0.07 -14.15 -4.61
C ALA A 330 0.16 -15.63 -4.16
N GLU A 331 -0.27 -16.58 -5.00
CA GLU A 331 -0.16 -18.02 -4.70
C GLU A 331 1.31 -18.47 -4.70
N SER A 332 2.16 -17.84 -5.51
CA SER A 332 3.61 -18.11 -5.51
C SER A 332 4.25 -17.82 -4.14
N TRP A 333 3.69 -16.90 -3.35
CA TRP A 333 4.20 -16.58 -2.02
C TRP A 333 3.99 -17.72 -1.01
N VAL A 334 3.04 -18.63 -1.26
CA VAL A 334 2.86 -19.85 -0.45
C VAL A 334 4.09 -20.76 -0.57
N TYR A 335 4.71 -20.81 -1.74
CA TYR A 335 5.97 -21.56 -1.94
C TYR A 335 7.09 -20.95 -1.10
N LEU A 336 7.21 -19.61 -1.06
CA LEU A 336 8.20 -18.96 -0.21
C LEU A 336 7.99 -19.30 1.25
N TYR A 337 6.76 -19.18 1.74
CA TYR A 337 6.40 -19.58 3.11
C TYR A 337 6.87 -21.01 3.41
N LEU A 338 6.55 -21.97 2.53
CA LEU A 338 6.95 -23.36 2.70
C LEU A 338 8.47 -23.55 2.68
N SER A 339 9.21 -22.73 1.92
CA SER A 339 10.69 -22.79 1.83
C SER A 339 11.40 -22.22 3.05
N ILE A 340 10.72 -21.38 3.85
CA ILE A 340 11.34 -20.69 4.99
C ILE A 340 10.72 -21.05 6.34
N LYS A 341 9.61 -21.82 6.38
CA LYS A 341 8.86 -22.08 7.62
C LYS A 341 9.68 -22.74 8.73
N ASP A 342 10.60 -23.61 8.37
CA ASP A 342 11.41 -24.37 9.33
C ASP A 342 12.73 -23.63 9.64
N ALA A 343 13.37 -23.05 8.62
CA ALA A 343 14.64 -22.34 8.77
C ALA A 343 14.51 -20.94 9.39
N GLU A 344 13.42 -20.21 9.09
CA GLU A 344 13.22 -18.80 9.47
C GLU A 344 11.79 -18.56 10.00
N PRO A 345 11.41 -19.21 11.12
CA PRO A 345 10.02 -19.28 11.59
C PRO A 345 9.40 -17.93 11.91
N VAL A 346 10.19 -16.94 12.34
CA VAL A 346 9.69 -15.57 12.61
C VAL A 346 9.22 -14.89 11.33
N ILE A 347 10.00 -15.00 10.25
CA ILE A 347 9.67 -14.42 8.94
C ILE A 347 8.48 -15.18 8.34
N ALA A 348 8.51 -16.51 8.42
CA ALA A 348 7.43 -17.37 7.94
C ALA A 348 6.09 -17.08 8.65
N ASN A 349 6.10 -16.89 9.97
CA ASN A 349 4.91 -16.57 10.75
C ASN A 349 4.33 -15.20 10.39
N ASN A 350 5.17 -14.23 10.03
CA ASN A 350 4.69 -12.95 9.51
C ASN A 350 4.06 -13.15 8.11
N LEU A 351 4.73 -13.89 7.22
CA LEU A 351 4.23 -14.14 5.86
C LEU A 351 2.90 -14.90 5.85
N ILE A 352 2.78 -15.99 6.63
CA ILE A 352 1.56 -16.79 6.69
C ILE A 352 0.36 -16.00 7.22
N ARG A 353 0.59 -15.05 8.14
CA ARG A 353 -0.46 -14.13 8.60
C ARG A 353 -1.01 -13.28 7.45
N TRP A 354 -0.15 -12.73 6.60
CA TRP A 354 -0.59 -11.96 5.43
C TRP A 354 -1.27 -12.84 4.39
N LEU A 355 -0.76 -14.04 4.14
CA LEU A 355 -1.41 -15.02 3.25
C LEU A 355 -2.84 -15.36 3.71
N LYS A 356 -3.07 -15.57 5.02
CA LYS A 356 -4.42 -15.78 5.58
C LYS A 356 -5.36 -14.60 5.33
N LEU A 357 -4.86 -13.37 5.43
CA LEU A 357 -5.65 -12.17 5.16
C LEU A 357 -5.92 -11.99 3.65
N ILE A 358 -4.99 -12.40 2.80
CA ILE A 358 -5.16 -12.40 1.33
C ILE A 358 -6.22 -13.43 0.91
N ASP A 359 -6.24 -14.63 1.50
CA ASP A 359 -7.21 -15.69 1.17
C ASP A 359 -8.67 -15.23 1.38
N GLN A 360 -8.90 -14.30 2.33
CA GLN A 360 -10.22 -13.70 2.57
C GLN A 360 -10.70 -12.79 1.43
N LYS A 361 -9.81 -12.33 0.55
CA LYS A 361 -10.09 -11.34 -0.51
C LYS A 361 -9.81 -11.86 -1.91
N LYS A 362 -8.89 -12.81 -2.07
CA LYS A 362 -8.49 -13.41 -3.34
C LYS A 362 -8.55 -14.93 -3.20
N SER A 363 -9.18 -15.60 -4.17
CA SER A 363 -9.27 -17.06 -4.12
C SER A 363 -7.91 -17.69 -4.40
N PHE A 364 -7.40 -18.45 -3.43
CA PHE A 364 -6.32 -19.40 -3.65
C PHE A 364 -6.84 -20.75 -4.16
N SER A 365 -5.95 -21.53 -4.80
CA SER A 365 -6.21 -22.93 -5.12
C SER A 365 -6.48 -23.75 -3.86
N SER A 366 -7.17 -24.89 -4.00
CA SER A 366 -7.42 -25.81 -2.88
C SER A 366 -6.12 -26.31 -2.23
N TRP A 367 -5.05 -26.46 -3.01
CA TRP A 367 -3.74 -26.83 -2.48
C TRP A 367 -3.17 -25.70 -1.60
N ALA A 368 -3.15 -24.48 -2.10
CA ALA A 368 -2.61 -23.33 -1.37
C ALA A 368 -3.39 -23.07 -0.07
N LYS A 369 -4.72 -23.19 -0.10
CA LYS A 369 -5.57 -23.08 1.11
C LYS A 369 -5.19 -24.08 2.19
N LYS A 370 -4.94 -25.34 1.83
CA LYS A 370 -4.46 -26.36 2.78
C LYS A 370 -3.14 -25.95 3.44
N GLN A 371 -2.19 -25.46 2.65
CA GLN A 371 -0.89 -25.00 3.17
C GLN A 371 -1.02 -23.77 4.08
N ILE A 372 -1.96 -22.87 3.77
CA ILE A 372 -2.22 -21.64 4.54
C ILE A 372 -2.92 -21.93 5.87
N ASN A 373 -3.91 -22.83 5.84
CA ASN A 373 -4.76 -23.15 6.99
C ASN A 373 -4.19 -24.25 7.89
N GLY A 374 -3.19 -25.00 7.40
CA GLY A 374 -2.62 -26.14 8.12
C GLY A 374 -3.54 -27.37 8.10
N GLU A 375 -4.30 -27.53 7.02
CA GLU A 375 -5.24 -28.64 6.79
C GLU A 375 -4.61 -29.83 6.04
#